data_AF-A0ABD5LX32-F1
#
_entry.id   AF-A0ABD5LX32-F1
#
_cell.length_a   1.000
_cell.length_b   1.000
_cell.length_c   1.000
_cell.angle_alpha   90.00
_cell.angle_beta   90.00
_cell.angle_gamma   90.00
#
_symmetry.space_group_name_H-M   'P 1'
#
loop_
_entity.id
_entity.type
_entity.pdbx_description
1 polymer ?
#
loop_
_entity_poly.entity_id
_entity_poly.type
_entity_poly.pdbx_seq_one_letter_code
_entity_poly.pdbx_strand_id
1 'polypeptide(L)' 'MAGGRYVRFQFKGTLEEYKQFAIKIYFYTLPALGLCRRLGPDIENYICIETDSDIMELPKTLEIDYYVPIH' A
#
# COMPACT_ATOMS: atom_id res chain seq x y z
N MET A 1 2.24 -13.19 -13.05
CA MET A 1 2.75 -11.95 -12.44
C MET A 1 3.84 -11.41 -13.34
N ALA A 2 3.76 -10.17 -13.79
CA ALA A 2 4.79 -9.59 -14.66
C ALA A 2 6.11 -9.52 -13.87
N GLY A 3 7.15 -10.21 -14.34
CA GLY A 3 8.46 -10.19 -13.70
C GLY A 3 9.02 -8.76 -13.55
N GLY A 4 9.82 -8.52 -12.52
CA GLY A 4 10.57 -7.29 -12.33
C GLY A 4 10.71 -6.85 -10.88
N ARG A 5 11.30 -5.66 -10.69
CA ARG A 5 11.60 -5.10 -9.37
C ARG A 5 10.38 -4.38 -8.79
N TYR A 6 10.20 -4.57 -7.49
CA TYR A 6 9.19 -3.89 -6.70
C TYR A 6 9.85 -3.34 -5.45
N VAL A 7 9.43 -2.15 -5.03
CA VAL A 7 9.69 -1.69 -3.67
C VAL A 7 8.49 -2.05 -2.81
N ARG A 8 8.75 -2.59 -1.62
CA ARG A 8 7.73 -2.97 -0.65
C ARG A 8 7.63 -1.93 0.45
N PHE A 9 6.42 -1.44 0.70
CA PHE A 9 6.08 -0.61 1.84
C PHE A 9 5.07 -1.35 2.72
N GLN A 10 5.39 -1.53 3.99
CA GLN A 10 4.46 -2.09 4.95
C GLN A 10 3.66 -0.96 5.60
N PHE A 11 2.35 -1.14 5.68
CA PHE A 11 1.43 -0.19 6.33
C PHE A 11 0.57 -0.92 7.36
N LYS A 12 0.35 -0.26 8.51
CA LYS A 12 -0.62 -0.66 9.51
C LYS A 12 -1.31 0.58 10.06
N GLY A 13 -2.63 0.66 9.95
CA GLY A 13 -3.39 1.83 10.40
C GLY A 13 -4.85 1.80 9.93
N THR A 14 -5.54 2.93 10.03
CA THR A 14 -6.94 3.07 9.61
C THR A 14 -7.08 3.24 8.09
N LEU A 15 -8.31 3.11 7.57
CA LEU A 15 -8.62 3.39 6.15
C LEU A 15 -8.30 4.82 5.72
N GLU A 16 -8.46 5.81 6.62
CA GLU A 16 -8.13 7.20 6.30
C GLU A 16 -6.62 7.41 6.21
N GLU A 17 -5.87 6.84 7.14
CA GLU A 17 -4.41 6.85 7.09
C GLU A 17 -3.86 6.11 5.87
N TYR A 18 -4.51 5.04 5.44
CA TYR A 18 -4.13 4.31 4.23
C TYR A 18 -4.24 5.17 2.96
N LYS A 19 -5.30 5.96 2.81
CA LYS A 19 -5.44 6.91 1.70
C LYS A 19 -4.27 7.91 1.68
N GLN A 20 -3.90 8.42 2.84
CA GLN A 20 -2.77 9.34 2.97
C GLN A 20 -1.43 8.65 2.71
N PHE A 21 -1.28 7.39 3.13
CA PHE A 21 -0.09 6.58 2.89
C PHE A 21 0.18 6.37 1.40
N ALA A 22 -0.83 5.97 0.62
CA ALA A 22 -0.69 5.77 -0.82
C ALA A 22 -0.25 7.07 -1.54
N ILE A 23 -0.86 8.22 -1.19
CA ILE A 23 -0.47 9.53 -1.71
C ILE A 23 0.99 9.84 -1.34
N LYS A 24 1.38 9.61 -0.08
CA LYS A 24 2.74 9.90 0.40
C LYS A 24 3.81 9.12 -0.36
N ILE A 25 3.53 7.86 -0.69
CA ILE A 25 4.46 7.03 -1.46
C ILE A 25 4.82 7.71 -2.79
N TYR A 26 3.83 8.14 -3.57
CA TYR A 26 4.10 8.67 -4.91
C TYR A 26 4.63 10.09 -4.92
N PHE A 27 4.14 10.96 -4.04
CA PHE A 27 4.51 12.37 -4.09
C PHE A 27 5.78 12.70 -3.31
N TYR A 28 6.12 11.91 -2.28
CA TYR A 28 7.24 12.24 -1.39
C TYR A 28 8.26 11.10 -1.29
N THR A 29 7.82 9.86 -1.04
CA THR A 29 8.75 8.77 -0.72
C THR A 29 9.52 8.27 -1.94
N LEU A 30 8.85 7.97 -3.06
CA LEU A 30 9.54 7.50 -4.28
C LEU A 30 10.55 8.54 -4.81
N PRO A 31 10.19 9.84 -4.94
CA PRO A 31 11.16 10.85 -5.34
C PRO A 31 12.32 11.00 -4.36
N ALA A 32 12.05 10.99 -3.05
CA ALA A 32 13.10 11.11 -2.03
C ALA A 32 14.09 9.92 -2.04
N LEU A 33 13.61 8.73 -2.42
CA LEU A 33 14.45 7.53 -2.58
C LEU A 33 15.11 7.43 -3.97
N GLY A 34 14.87 8.40 -4.87
CA GLY A 34 15.38 8.36 -6.25
C GLY A 34 14.80 7.20 -7.07
N LEU A 35 13.64 6.67 -6.68
CA LEU A 35 13.01 5.53 -7.33
C LEU A 35 12.07 6.00 -8.44
N CYS A 36 12.26 5.46 -9.65
CA CYS A 36 11.36 5.69 -10.76
C CYS A 36 10.34 4.55 -10.86
N ARG A 37 9.06 4.89 -10.70
CA ARG A 37 7.95 3.97 -10.94
C ARG A 37 7.94 3.54 -12.41
N ARG A 38 7.83 2.24 -12.68
CA ARG A 38 7.61 1.70 -14.03
C ARG A 38 6.12 1.52 -14.31
N LEU A 39 5.75 1.42 -15.58
CA LEU A 39 4.39 1.04 -15.96
C LEU A 39 4.07 -0.37 -15.46
N GLY A 40 2.93 -0.48 -14.77
CA GLY A 40 2.44 -1.74 -14.22
C GLY A 40 1.46 -1.51 -13.07
N PRO A 41 0.71 -2.54 -12.67
CA PRO A 41 -0.14 -2.47 -11.50
C PRO A 41 0.69 -2.52 -10.22
N ASP A 42 0.27 -1.72 -9.25
CA ASP A 42 0.68 -1.84 -7.87
C ASP A 42 -0.03 -3.07 -7.27
N ILE A 43 0.63 -3.72 -6.31
CA ILE A 43 0.08 -4.93 -5.67
C ILE A 43 -0.16 -4.62 -4.20
N GLU A 44 -1.40 -4.78 -3.77
CA GLU A 44 -1.82 -4.68 -2.37
C GLU A 44 -2.02 -6.08 -1.82
N ASN A 45 -1.18 -6.47 -0.85
CA ASN A 45 -1.33 -7.73 -0.15
C ASN A 45 -1.87 -7.47 1.26
N TYR A 46 -3.14 -7.82 1.48
CA TYR A 46 -3.83 -7.63 2.76
C TYR A 46 -3.42 -8.75 3.73
N ILE A 47 -2.74 -8.38 4.81
CA ILE A 47 -2.24 -9.30 5.83
C ILE A 47 -3.30 -9.51 6.92
N CYS A 48 -3.89 -8.42 7.41
CA CYS A 48 -4.91 -8.45 8.46
C CYS A 48 -5.92 -7.32 8.27
N ILE A 49 -7.18 -7.62 8.56
CA ILE A 49 -8.29 -6.69 8.50
C ILE A 49 -9.05 -6.87 9.82
N GLU A 50 -8.88 -5.94 10.76
CA GLU A 50 -9.59 -5.99 12.03
C GLU A 50 -10.99 -5.40 11.82
N THR A 51 -11.98 -6.28 11.77
CA THR A 51 -13.40 -5.94 11.77
C THR A 51 -13.98 -6.29 13.13
N ASP A 52 -14.76 -5.38 13.71
CA ASP A 52 -15.67 -5.76 14.78
C ASP A 52 -16.70 -6.73 14.17
N SER A 53 -17.17 -7.72 14.93
CA SER A 53 -17.89 -8.90 14.41
C SER A 53 -19.24 -8.64 13.73
N ASP A 54 -19.58 -7.37 13.49
CA ASP A 54 -20.73 -6.93 12.70
C ASP A 54 -20.30 -6.74 11.24
N ILE A 55 -20.80 -7.64 10.39
CA ILE A 55 -20.50 -7.84 8.96
C ILE A 55 -20.88 -6.61 8.08
N MET A 56 -21.35 -5.52 8.68
CA MET A 56 -21.76 -4.27 8.02
C MET A 56 -20.80 -3.09 8.22
N GLU A 57 -19.83 -3.17 9.13
CA GLU A 57 -18.92 -2.05 9.40
C GLU A 57 -17.61 -2.16 8.62
N LEU A 58 -17.12 -1.03 8.12
CA LEU A 58 -15.80 -0.95 7.50
C LEU A 58 -14.72 -1.34 8.53
N PRO A 59 -13.63 -1.98 8.09
CA PRO A 59 -12.55 -2.36 9.00
C PRO A 59 -11.97 -1.14 9.70
N LYS A 60 -11.79 -1.26 11.02
CA LYS A 60 -11.23 -0.18 11.86
C LYS A 60 -9.76 0.05 11.50
N THR A 61 -9.03 -1.03 11.28
CA THR A 61 -7.61 -1.03 10.97
C THR A 61 -7.29 -2.11 9.94
N LEU A 62 -6.26 -1.85 9.14
CA LEU A 62 -5.77 -2.70 8.08
C LEU A 62 -4.25 -2.79 8.14
N GLU A 63 -3.73 -3.97 7.86
CA GLU A 63 -2.30 -4.23 7.67
C GLU A 63 -2.09 -4.72 6.23
N ILE A 64 -1.27 -4.01 5.46
CA ILE A 64 -1.03 -4.26 4.04
C ILE A 64 0.46 -4.18 3.73
N ASP A 65 0.94 -5.10 2.90
CA ASP A 65 2.18 -4.94 2.14
C ASP A 65 1.85 -4.35 0.75
N TYR A 66 2.34 -3.14 0.50
CA TYR A 66 2.13 -2.39 -0.74
C TYR A 66 3.36 -2.47 -1.64
N TYR A 67 3.21 -3.00 -2.84
CA TYR A 67 4.30 -3.19 -3.80
C TYR A 67 4.15 -2.24 -4.98
N VAL A 68 5.09 -1.31 -5.12
CA VAL A 68 5.16 -0.40 -6.28
C VAL A 68 6.14 -0.95 -7.30
N PRO A 69 5.74 -1.11 -8.57
CA PRO A 69 6.66 -1.53 -9.62
C PRO A 69 7.67 -0.42 -9.92
N ILE A 70 8.96 -0.74 -9.89
CA ILE A 70 10.06 0.21 -10.14
C ILE A 70 11.02 -0.29 -11.22
N HIS A 71 11.78 0.63 -11.81
CA HIS A 71 12.83 0.31 -12.77
C HIS A 71 14.04 -0.34 -12.13
#